data_AF-A0A0W0VTN9-F1
#
_entry.id   AF-A0A0W0VTN9-F1
#
_cell.length_a   1.000
_cell.length_b   1.000
_cell.length_c   1.000
_cell.angle_alpha   90.00
_cell.angle_beta   90.00
_cell.angle_gamma   90.00
#
_symmetry.space_group_name_H-M   'P 1'
#
loop_
_entity.id
_entity.type
_entity.pdbx_description
1 polymer ?
#
loop_
_entity_poly.entity_id
_entity_poly.type
_entity_poly.pdbx_seq_one_letter_code
_entity_poly.pdbx_strand_id
1 'polypeptide(L)'
;MLGGNVLIRRLIAAAFLFFPVLLFAVDLEVTQGINSALPIGIEPFGYDEIGQQLTDVINADFRFSGQFKIIPAPQGRPLAVSVWREAGADSVLSGQITRIGYNRYDVSYKLFDAVAQGKVLLAKNYQISAHDARALAHHISDEVYEKLTGERGVFSTRIAYILVQRTNAEKAKYFLEVADFDGYNPQSLLVSTEPIMSPVWSPDGRQIAYVSFEKKKAQIFTVSVESGKRRLLTDFVGINNAPAWSPDGRNLAVVLSKGGSPKIYSVDLSSGYMKQLTFGDAIDTEPRYSPDGKSMLFTSGRGGSPQIYRLSLVDGRIERMTYDGNYNARASFTPDQKHIVMMHRGEDRSFNIGIQNTDNNSQISPLTSSPADESPSVAPNGRLVLYATRINDKGVLAVVSIDGRTTMRLPARNGDVQEPAWSPYLG
;
A
#
# COMPACT_ATOMS: atom_id res chain seq x y z
N MET A 1 34.20 2.72 -75.82
CA MET A 1 32.78 2.72 -75.44
C MET A 1 32.67 1.81 -74.22
N LEU A 2 32.76 2.36 -73.00
CA LEU A 2 31.62 2.74 -72.13
C LEU A 2 30.60 1.60 -72.03
N GLY A 3 30.27 0.98 -70.90
CA GLY A 3 30.60 1.02 -69.46
C GLY A 3 30.03 -0.29 -68.88
N GLY A 4 30.30 -0.79 -67.68
CA GLY A 4 30.60 -0.19 -66.39
C GLY A 4 29.91 -1.12 -65.38
N ASN A 5 30.68 -2.00 -64.73
CA ASN A 5 30.20 -2.92 -63.69
C ASN A 5 29.73 -2.12 -62.47
N VAL A 6 28.49 -2.32 -62.03
CA VAL A 6 27.99 -1.76 -60.75
C VAL A 6 27.70 -2.91 -59.78
N LEU A 7 28.60 -3.06 -58.82
CA LEU A 7 28.43 -3.82 -57.59
C LEU A 7 27.45 -3.06 -56.68
N ILE A 8 26.26 -3.61 -56.41
CA ILE A 8 25.34 -3.06 -55.41
C ILE A 8 25.75 -3.59 -54.02
N ARG A 9 26.45 -2.76 -53.24
CA ARG A 9 26.66 -2.96 -51.79
C ARG A 9 25.35 -2.59 -51.08
N ARG A 10 24.73 -3.54 -50.38
CA ARG A 10 23.64 -3.28 -49.44
C ARG A 10 24.21 -2.75 -48.12
N LEU A 11 23.98 -1.47 -47.84
CA LEU A 11 24.17 -0.86 -46.52
C LEU A 11 22.99 -1.27 -45.63
N ILE A 12 23.26 -2.02 -44.56
CA ILE A 12 22.31 -2.26 -43.47
C ILE A 12 22.41 -1.06 -42.54
N ALA A 13 21.44 -0.15 -42.60
CA ALA A 13 21.27 0.90 -41.61
C ALA A 13 20.58 0.29 -40.38
N ALA A 14 21.31 0.18 -39.27
CA ALA A 14 20.74 -0.19 -37.98
C ALA A 14 19.91 0.99 -37.46
N ALA A 15 18.59 0.90 -37.57
CA ALA A 15 17.67 1.83 -36.93
C ALA A 15 17.64 1.53 -35.41
N PHE A 16 18.32 2.34 -34.62
CA PHE A 16 18.13 2.36 -33.17
C PHE A 16 16.73 2.91 -32.87
N LEU A 17 15.79 2.00 -32.59
CA LEU A 17 14.49 2.32 -32.00
C LEU A 17 14.74 2.85 -30.59
N PHE A 18 14.76 4.17 -30.44
CA PHE A 18 14.60 4.82 -29.13
C PHE A 18 13.19 4.51 -28.63
N PHE A 19 13.07 3.57 -27.70
CA PHE A 19 11.85 3.43 -26.92
C PHE A 19 11.78 4.63 -25.97
N PRO A 20 10.72 5.47 -26.02
CA PRO A 20 10.53 6.48 -25.01
C PRO A 20 10.29 5.78 -23.66
N VAL A 21 11.13 6.08 -22.68
CA VAL A 21 10.83 5.76 -21.28
C VAL A 21 9.62 6.60 -20.90
N LEU A 22 8.46 5.97 -20.76
CA LEU A 22 7.28 6.60 -20.17
C LEU A 22 7.61 6.89 -18.70
N LEU A 23 7.87 8.15 -18.39
CA LEU A 23 7.87 8.64 -17.02
C LEU A 23 6.41 8.58 -16.53
N PHE A 24 6.10 7.56 -15.73
CA PHE A 24 4.84 7.52 -15.00
C PHE A 24 4.89 8.60 -13.92
N ALA A 25 4.13 9.68 -14.11
CA ALA A 25 3.99 10.73 -13.12
C ALA A 25 2.91 10.32 -12.10
N VAL A 26 3.27 10.37 -10.82
CA VAL A 26 2.29 10.38 -9.72
C VAL A 26 1.51 11.68 -9.83
N ASP A 27 0.20 11.58 -10.05
CA ASP A 27 -0.71 12.72 -10.04
C ASP A 27 -1.10 12.98 -8.58
N LEU A 28 -0.35 13.87 -7.94
CA LEU A 28 -0.58 14.31 -6.57
C LEU A 28 -1.56 15.49 -6.62
N GLU A 29 -2.80 15.24 -6.22
CA GLU A 29 -3.79 16.29 -6.01
C GLU A 29 -3.74 16.70 -4.53
N VAL A 30 -2.88 17.67 -4.18
CA VAL A 30 -2.87 18.27 -2.84
C VAL A 30 -4.09 19.17 -2.72
N THR A 31 -5.19 18.62 -2.21
CA THR A 31 -6.45 19.37 -2.15
C THR A 31 -6.43 20.50 -1.12
N GLN A 32 -5.66 20.40 -0.03
CA GLN A 32 -5.41 21.50 0.93
C GLN A 32 -4.06 21.31 1.64
N GLY A 33 -3.27 22.39 1.75
CA GLY A 33 -2.01 22.37 2.51
C GLY A 33 -2.26 22.11 4.00
N ILE A 34 -1.47 21.23 4.61
CA ILE A 34 -1.51 20.98 6.05
C ILE A 34 -0.82 22.16 6.75
N ASN A 35 -1.58 22.98 7.50
CA ASN A 35 -1.07 24.15 8.25
C ASN A 35 0.03 23.82 9.29
N SER A 36 0.36 22.55 9.50
CA SER A 36 1.37 22.04 10.46
C SER A 36 2.48 21.19 9.82
N ALA A 37 2.65 21.22 8.49
CA ALA A 37 3.69 20.44 7.83
C ALA A 37 5.10 20.92 8.22
N LEU A 38 6.00 19.99 8.55
CA LEU A 38 7.36 20.24 9.01
C LEU A 38 8.25 20.77 7.86
N PRO A 39 8.78 22.00 7.96
CA PRO A 39 9.66 22.56 6.93
C PRO A 39 11.01 21.84 6.87
N ILE A 40 11.33 21.24 5.73
CA ILE A 40 12.60 20.50 5.53
C ILE A 40 13.28 20.90 4.22
N GLY A 41 14.58 21.20 4.30
CA GLY A 41 15.47 21.31 3.15
C GLY A 41 16.12 19.96 2.84
N ILE A 42 16.23 19.60 1.57
CA ILE A 42 16.93 18.39 1.14
C ILE A 42 18.02 18.79 0.15
N GLU A 43 19.27 18.49 0.49
CA GLU A 43 20.38 18.62 -0.44
C GLU A 43 20.47 17.40 -1.35
N PRO A 44 20.84 17.59 -2.64
CA PRO A 44 21.08 16.46 -3.52
C PRO A 44 22.19 15.55 -2.99
N PHE A 45 21.90 14.25 -2.88
CA PHE A 45 22.87 13.24 -2.44
C PHE A 45 24.04 13.08 -3.43
N GLY A 46 23.79 13.39 -4.70
CA GLY A 46 24.75 13.40 -5.79
C GLY A 46 24.08 13.86 -7.08
N TYR A 47 24.89 14.16 -8.10
CA TYR A 47 24.42 14.56 -9.44
C TYR A 47 24.58 13.46 -10.48
N ASP A 48 25.08 12.29 -10.08
CA ASP A 48 25.00 11.10 -10.90
C ASP A 48 23.59 10.49 -10.82
N GLU A 49 23.33 9.50 -11.67
CA GLU A 49 22.02 8.85 -11.78
C GLU A 49 21.52 8.32 -10.43
N ILE A 50 22.40 7.73 -9.63
CA ILE A 50 22.06 7.10 -8.36
C ILE A 50 21.81 8.17 -7.28
N GLY A 51 22.64 9.20 -7.19
CA GLY A 51 22.44 10.32 -6.27
C GLY A 51 21.16 11.11 -6.56
N GLN A 52 20.83 11.30 -7.83
CA GLN A 52 19.57 11.92 -8.24
C GLN A 52 18.39 11.03 -7.87
N GLN A 53 18.46 9.72 -8.13
CA GLN A 53 17.41 8.77 -7.74
C GLN A 53 17.15 8.78 -6.22
N LEU A 54 18.20 8.73 -5.39
CA LEU A 54 18.06 8.83 -3.93
C LEU A 54 17.29 10.10 -3.53
N THR A 55 17.71 11.23 -4.08
CA THR A 55 17.12 12.54 -3.78
C THR A 55 15.66 12.62 -4.20
N ASP A 56 15.34 12.13 -5.40
CA ASP A 56 13.98 12.19 -5.95
C ASP A 56 13.01 11.31 -5.17
N VAL A 57 13.45 10.11 -4.77
CA VAL A 57 12.63 9.18 -3.98
C VAL A 57 12.36 9.75 -2.58
N ILE A 58 13.38 10.29 -1.90
CA ILE A 58 13.18 10.93 -0.58
C ILE A 58 12.21 12.11 -0.67
N ASN A 59 12.35 12.94 -1.71
CA ASN A 59 11.42 14.04 -1.95
C ASN A 59 9.99 13.53 -2.19
N ALA A 60 9.82 12.45 -2.95
CA ALA A 60 8.53 11.84 -3.21
C ALA A 60 7.91 11.28 -1.93
N ASP A 61 8.67 10.54 -1.11
CA ASP A 61 8.23 9.99 0.18
C ASP A 61 7.71 11.07 1.13
N PHE A 62 8.47 12.14 1.30
CA PHE A 62 8.09 13.23 2.20
C PHE A 62 6.85 13.97 1.73
N ARG A 63 6.74 14.24 0.41
CA ARG A 63 5.50 14.76 -0.18
C ARG A 63 4.34 13.79 0.03
N PHE A 64 4.59 12.49 -0.14
CA PHE A 64 3.59 11.45 -0.02
C PHE A 64 2.98 11.39 1.37
N SER A 65 3.80 11.61 2.39
CA SER A 65 3.36 11.59 3.78
C SER A 65 2.39 12.72 4.16
N GLY A 66 2.39 13.83 3.41
CA GLY A 66 1.72 15.08 3.78
C GLY A 66 2.31 15.78 5.03
N GLN A 67 3.23 15.16 5.75
CA GLN A 67 3.79 15.71 7.00
C GLN A 67 4.90 16.74 6.78
N PHE A 68 5.44 16.83 5.57
CA PHE A 68 6.59 17.67 5.27
C PHE A 68 6.26 18.77 4.25
N LYS A 69 6.79 19.96 4.52
CA LYS A 69 6.87 21.05 3.56
C LYS A 69 8.30 21.13 3.03
N ILE A 70 8.49 20.69 1.79
CA ILE A 70 9.80 20.75 1.15
C ILE A 70 10.16 22.20 0.81
N ILE A 71 11.27 22.68 1.36
CA ILE A 71 11.82 24.01 1.10
C ILE A 71 12.65 23.97 -0.19
N PRO A 72 12.39 24.84 -1.17
CA PRO A 72 13.20 24.92 -2.38
C PRO A 72 14.67 25.25 -2.07
N ALA A 73 15.60 24.63 -2.80
CA ALA A 73 17.02 24.87 -2.61
C ALA A 73 17.40 26.33 -2.88
N PRO A 74 18.06 27.02 -1.92
CA PRO A 74 18.68 28.32 -2.15
C PRO A 74 19.71 28.29 -3.29
N GLN A 75 20.00 29.47 -3.85
CA GLN A 75 21.02 29.62 -4.90
C GLN A 75 22.45 29.54 -4.32
N GLY A 76 23.37 28.95 -5.08
CA GLY A 76 24.76 28.72 -4.68
C GLY A 76 24.96 27.37 -3.99
N ARG A 77 26.09 26.70 -4.24
CA ARG A 77 26.45 25.42 -3.59
C ARG A 77 27.96 25.39 -3.28
N PRO A 78 28.40 24.72 -2.20
CA PRO A 78 27.60 24.06 -1.15
C PRO A 78 26.88 25.06 -0.22
N LEU A 79 25.74 24.66 0.34
CA LEU A 79 24.94 25.52 1.22
C LEU A 79 25.23 25.19 2.69
N ALA A 80 25.46 26.23 3.49
CA ALA A 80 25.50 26.06 4.94
C ALA A 80 24.06 25.86 5.48
N VAL A 81 23.91 25.13 6.59
CA VAL A 81 22.61 24.92 7.25
C VAL A 81 21.91 26.25 7.59
N SER A 82 22.67 27.30 7.90
CA SER A 82 22.12 28.64 8.15
C SER A 82 21.39 29.23 6.95
N VAL A 83 21.84 28.96 5.73
CA VAL A 83 21.20 29.47 4.49
C VAL A 83 19.86 28.78 4.27
N TRP A 84 19.77 27.48 4.56
CA TRP A 84 18.51 26.74 4.55
C TRP A 84 17.53 27.25 5.61
N ARG A 85 18.03 27.58 6.80
CA ARG A 85 17.22 28.19 7.87
C ARG A 85 16.65 29.53 7.44
N GLU A 86 17.46 30.39 6.81
CA GLU A 86 17.01 31.68 6.26
C GLU A 86 15.94 31.50 5.17
N ALA A 87 16.01 30.40 4.41
CA ALA A 87 14.97 30.02 3.45
C ALA A 87 13.72 29.39 4.09
N GLY A 88 13.69 29.22 5.42
CA GLY A 88 12.54 28.75 6.18
C GLY A 88 12.51 27.25 6.46
N ALA A 89 13.63 26.54 6.35
CA ALA A 89 13.74 25.15 6.78
C ALA A 89 14.03 25.04 8.29
N ASP A 90 13.31 24.18 8.99
CA ASP A 90 13.57 23.85 10.40
C ASP A 90 14.55 22.68 10.52
N SER A 91 14.59 21.81 9.51
CA SER A 91 15.53 20.71 9.40
C SER A 91 16.17 20.66 8.01
N VAL A 92 17.39 20.13 7.93
CA VAL A 92 18.12 19.94 6.66
C VAL A 92 18.63 18.52 6.56
N LEU A 93 18.25 17.81 5.51
CA LEU A 93 18.81 16.51 5.14
C LEU A 93 19.92 16.74 4.10
N SER A 94 21.13 16.32 4.43
CA SER A 94 22.28 16.35 3.51
C SER A 94 22.82 14.95 3.33
N GLY A 95 23.13 14.59 2.09
CA GLY A 95 23.65 13.28 1.73
C GLY A 95 24.86 13.37 0.83
N GLN A 96 25.68 12.33 0.83
CA GLN A 96 26.80 12.18 -0.07
C GLN A 96 26.85 10.73 -0.55
N ILE A 97 26.94 10.55 -1.87
CA ILE A 97 27.23 9.27 -2.50
C ILE A 97 28.65 9.26 -3.08
N THR A 98 29.35 8.14 -2.93
CA THR A 98 30.66 7.92 -3.55
C THR A 98 30.73 6.51 -4.13
N ARG A 99 31.13 6.38 -5.39
CA ARG A 99 31.33 5.07 -6.02
C ARG A 99 32.61 4.42 -5.50
N ILE A 100 32.49 3.22 -4.93
CA ILE A 100 33.59 2.45 -4.31
C ILE A 100 33.92 1.14 -5.05
N GLY A 101 33.36 0.94 -6.25
CA GLY A 101 33.62 -0.23 -7.09
C GLY A 101 32.67 -0.36 -8.28
N TYR A 102 32.76 -1.49 -8.97
CA TYR A 102 31.76 -1.84 -9.98
C TYR A 102 30.42 -2.12 -9.30
N ASN A 103 29.41 -1.30 -9.63
CA ASN A 103 28.07 -1.38 -9.05
C ASN A 103 28.04 -1.34 -7.50
N ARG A 104 28.97 -0.63 -6.85
CA ARG A 104 28.99 -0.45 -5.40
C ARG A 104 29.21 1.01 -5.02
N TYR A 105 28.42 1.49 -4.07
CA TYR A 105 28.42 2.87 -3.61
C TYR A 105 28.45 2.93 -2.08
N ASP A 106 29.16 3.89 -1.55
CA ASP A 106 29.09 4.32 -0.15
C ASP A 106 28.15 5.54 -0.11
N VAL A 107 27.11 5.47 0.71
CA VAL A 107 26.09 6.51 0.86
C VAL A 107 26.03 6.91 2.32
N SER A 108 26.41 8.16 2.60
CA SER A 108 26.29 8.74 3.93
C SER A 108 25.25 9.86 3.92
N TYR A 109 24.57 10.05 5.05
CA TYR A 109 23.67 11.19 5.21
C TYR A 109 23.70 11.72 6.64
N LYS A 110 23.30 12.98 6.78
CA LYS A 110 23.11 13.68 8.05
C LYS A 110 21.81 14.47 8.03
N LEU A 111 21.07 14.38 9.12
CA LEU A 111 19.93 15.24 9.41
C LEU A 111 20.36 16.30 10.42
N PHE A 112 20.14 17.56 10.11
CA PHE A 112 20.48 18.70 10.95
C PHE A 112 19.21 19.40 11.46
N ASP A 113 19.26 19.87 12.70
CA ASP A 113 18.33 20.85 13.25
C ASP A 113 18.81 22.25 12.90
N ALA A 114 18.11 22.90 11.97
CA ALA A 114 18.49 24.23 11.48
C ALA A 114 18.21 25.33 12.53
N VAL A 115 17.22 25.11 13.39
CA VAL A 115 16.83 26.03 14.46
C VAL A 115 17.86 26.01 15.61
N ALA A 116 18.40 24.84 15.91
CA ALA A 116 19.43 24.63 16.93
C ALA A 116 20.86 24.71 16.38
N GLN A 117 21.15 25.74 15.58
CA GLN A 117 22.50 26.05 15.06
C GLN A 117 23.16 24.89 14.27
N GLY A 118 22.37 24.05 13.58
CA GLY A 118 22.90 22.94 12.80
C GLY A 118 23.33 21.74 13.64
N LYS A 119 22.72 21.53 14.81
CA LYS A 119 22.94 20.31 15.60
C LYS A 119 22.60 19.07 14.77
N VAL A 120 23.49 18.08 14.75
CA VAL A 120 23.24 16.80 14.08
C VAL A 120 22.23 15.99 14.89
N LEU A 121 21.11 15.65 14.26
CA LEU A 121 20.06 14.80 14.82
C LEU A 121 20.28 13.33 14.47
N LEU A 122 20.81 13.05 13.27
CA LEU A 122 21.05 11.71 12.75
C LEU A 122 22.26 11.76 11.79
N ALA A 123 23.09 10.72 11.81
CA ALA A 123 24.18 10.55 10.86
C ALA A 123 24.45 9.06 10.65
N LYS A 124 24.36 8.58 9.40
CA LYS A 124 24.54 7.16 9.06
C LYS A 124 25.28 6.99 7.75
N ASN A 125 25.79 5.78 7.52
CA ASN A 125 26.48 5.37 6.31
C ASN A 125 26.08 3.95 5.90
N TYR A 126 25.95 3.72 4.60
CA TYR A 126 25.52 2.46 4.00
C TYR A 126 26.37 2.12 2.78
N GLN A 127 26.61 0.82 2.57
CA GLN A 127 27.16 0.33 1.31
C GLN A 127 26.07 -0.40 0.54
N ILE A 128 25.83 0.03 -0.70
CA ILE A 128 24.75 -0.46 -1.54
C ILE A 128 25.25 -0.80 -2.94
N SER A 129 24.48 -1.62 -3.66
CA SER A 129 24.56 -1.67 -5.12
C SER A 129 23.65 -0.62 -5.76
N ALA A 130 23.79 -0.36 -7.06
CA ALA A 130 22.86 0.57 -7.75
C ALA A 130 21.40 0.11 -7.66
N HIS A 131 21.16 -1.21 -7.60
CA HIS A 131 19.82 -1.78 -7.50
C HIS A 131 19.13 -1.44 -6.17
N ASP A 132 19.91 -1.24 -5.11
CA ASP A 132 19.36 -1.01 -3.76
C ASP A 132 19.15 0.47 -3.45
N ALA A 133 19.50 1.38 -4.38
CA ALA A 133 19.41 2.82 -4.17
C ALA A 133 18.01 3.28 -3.77
N ARG A 134 16.98 2.77 -4.44
CA ARG A 134 15.60 3.11 -4.12
C ARG A 134 15.16 2.58 -2.74
N ALA A 135 15.51 1.34 -2.41
CA ALA A 135 15.22 0.77 -1.10
C ALA A 135 15.93 1.55 0.02
N LEU A 136 17.17 1.98 -0.22
CA LEU A 136 17.89 2.85 0.71
C LEU A 136 17.22 4.21 0.84
N ALA A 137 16.75 4.83 -0.25
CA ALA A 137 16.03 6.10 -0.18
C ALA A 137 14.82 6.02 0.76
N HIS A 138 13.97 5.00 0.57
CA HIS A 138 12.83 4.74 1.45
C HIS A 138 13.24 4.51 2.91
N HIS A 139 14.32 3.76 3.12
CA HIS A 139 14.86 3.56 4.47
C HIS A 139 15.30 4.88 5.11
N ILE A 140 16.06 5.71 4.39
CA ILE A 140 16.47 7.05 4.87
C ILE A 140 15.23 7.90 5.19
N SER A 141 14.21 7.86 4.33
CA SER A 141 12.94 8.55 4.57
C SER A 141 12.27 8.09 5.86
N ASP A 142 12.25 6.78 6.13
CA ASP A 142 11.66 6.22 7.37
C ASP A 142 12.40 6.73 8.61
N GLU A 143 13.74 6.74 8.57
CA GLU A 143 14.57 7.17 9.68
C GLU A 143 14.42 8.67 9.97
N VAL A 144 14.38 9.50 8.93
CA VAL A 144 14.18 10.95 9.05
C VAL A 144 12.76 11.25 9.52
N TYR A 145 11.76 10.56 8.98
CA TYR A 145 10.37 10.70 9.39
C TYR A 145 10.20 10.36 10.87
N GLU A 146 10.72 9.22 11.33
CA GLU A 146 10.65 8.82 12.73
C GLU A 146 11.40 9.79 13.64
N LYS A 147 12.57 10.26 13.21
CA LYS A 147 13.35 11.22 14.00
C LYS A 147 12.61 12.55 14.23
N LEU A 148 11.86 13.03 13.24
CA LEU A 148 11.20 14.34 13.28
C LEU A 148 9.77 14.28 13.82
N THR A 149 9.07 13.16 13.62
CA THR A 149 7.66 13.01 14.02
C THR A 149 7.46 12.17 15.28
N GLY A 150 8.43 11.32 15.63
CA GLY A 150 8.30 10.30 16.67
C GLY A 150 7.49 9.07 16.25
N GLU A 151 7.05 8.98 15.00
CA GLU A 151 6.26 7.87 14.46
C GLU A 151 7.04 7.14 13.38
N ARG A 152 6.92 5.81 13.32
CA ARG A 152 7.63 5.01 12.31
C ARG A 152 7.05 5.28 10.90
N GLY A 153 7.91 5.67 9.96
CA GLY A 153 7.56 5.87 8.55
C GLY A 153 7.13 4.57 7.85
N VAL A 154 6.42 4.68 6.73
CA VAL A 154 5.89 3.54 5.95
C VAL A 154 6.55 3.38 4.58
N PHE A 155 7.64 4.09 4.31
CA PHE A 155 8.21 4.17 2.97
C PHE A 155 8.91 2.86 2.57
N SER A 156 9.42 2.08 3.53
CA SER A 156 9.97 0.74 3.26
C SER A 156 8.92 -0.38 3.22
N THR A 157 7.62 -0.05 3.26
CA THR A 157 6.54 -1.04 3.17
C THR A 157 6.20 -1.37 1.72
N ARG A 158 5.31 -2.35 1.54
CA ARG A 158 4.85 -2.81 0.23
C ARG A 158 3.33 -2.81 0.15
N ILE A 159 2.82 -2.91 -1.07
CA ILE A 159 1.41 -3.15 -1.34
C ILE A 159 1.26 -4.42 -2.16
N ALA A 160 0.16 -5.13 -1.92
CA ALA A 160 -0.32 -6.20 -2.78
C ALA A 160 -1.61 -5.74 -3.44
N TYR A 161 -1.85 -6.13 -4.69
CA TYR A 161 -3.10 -5.82 -5.39
C TYR A 161 -3.36 -6.83 -6.50
N ILE A 162 -4.60 -6.86 -6.98
CA ILE A 162 -4.97 -7.66 -8.15
C ILE A 162 -4.95 -6.77 -9.39
N LEU A 163 -4.14 -7.12 -10.37
CA LEU A 163 -4.16 -6.52 -11.71
C LEU A 163 -4.96 -7.41 -12.65
N VAL A 164 -5.93 -6.83 -13.36
CA VAL A 164 -6.76 -7.50 -14.36
C VAL A 164 -6.42 -6.96 -15.73
N GLN A 165 -5.91 -7.82 -16.60
CA GLN A 165 -5.64 -7.49 -18.00
C GLN A 165 -6.67 -8.14 -18.90
N ARG A 166 -7.46 -7.31 -19.58
CA ARG A 166 -8.44 -7.71 -20.58
C ARG A 166 -7.88 -7.41 -21.97
N THR A 167 -7.81 -8.41 -22.83
CA THR A 167 -7.50 -8.23 -24.26
C THR A 167 -8.76 -8.58 -25.05
N ASN A 168 -8.98 -7.92 -26.19
CA ASN A 168 -10.21 -8.11 -26.98
C ASN A 168 -10.36 -9.54 -27.57
N ALA A 169 -9.33 -10.37 -27.48
CA ALA A 169 -9.27 -11.70 -28.10
C ALA A 169 -9.00 -12.86 -27.12
N GLU A 170 -8.58 -12.59 -25.87
CA GLU A 170 -8.28 -13.63 -24.88
C GLU A 170 -9.13 -13.47 -23.62
N LYS A 171 -9.23 -14.55 -22.84
CA LYS A 171 -9.75 -14.46 -21.47
C LYS A 171 -8.90 -13.49 -20.65
N ALA A 172 -9.57 -12.78 -19.74
CA ALA A 172 -8.89 -11.91 -18.79
C ALA A 172 -7.81 -12.68 -18.00
N LYS A 173 -6.66 -12.05 -17.79
CA LYS A 173 -5.59 -12.55 -16.92
C LYS A 173 -5.59 -11.76 -15.62
N TYR A 174 -5.44 -12.46 -14.52
CA TYR A 174 -5.44 -11.90 -13.17
C TYR A 174 -4.06 -12.12 -12.54
N PHE A 175 -3.45 -11.06 -12.05
CA PHE A 175 -2.11 -11.07 -11.47
C PHE A 175 -2.21 -10.68 -10.00
N LEU A 176 -1.57 -11.47 -9.12
CA LEU A 176 -1.29 -11.02 -7.76
C LEU A 176 0.05 -10.30 -7.80
N GLU A 177 0.00 -8.99 -7.75
CA GLU A 177 1.18 -8.13 -7.80
C GLU A 177 1.58 -7.71 -6.39
N VAL A 178 2.89 -7.58 -6.17
CA VAL A 178 3.49 -6.94 -4.99
C VAL A 178 4.42 -5.83 -5.47
N ALA A 179 4.26 -4.63 -4.95
CA ALA A 179 5.05 -3.45 -5.29
C ALA A 179 5.53 -2.73 -4.03
N ASP A 180 6.49 -1.82 -4.18
CA ASP A 180 6.81 -0.82 -3.16
C ASP A 180 5.54 0.00 -2.82
N PHE A 181 5.47 0.62 -1.64
CA PHE A 181 4.25 1.27 -1.16
C PHE A 181 3.68 2.34 -2.12
N ASP A 182 4.53 2.96 -2.91
CA ASP A 182 4.20 3.98 -3.90
C ASP A 182 4.01 3.42 -5.33
N GLY A 183 3.93 2.10 -5.47
CA GLY A 183 3.56 1.39 -6.70
C GLY A 183 4.73 1.05 -7.64
N TYR A 184 5.96 1.41 -7.29
CA TYR A 184 7.15 1.04 -8.08
C TYR A 184 7.61 -0.39 -7.79
N ASN A 185 8.53 -0.89 -8.63
CA ASN A 185 9.06 -2.26 -8.56
C ASN A 185 8.02 -3.40 -8.43
N PRO A 186 6.89 -3.36 -9.16
CA PRO A 186 5.88 -4.41 -9.08
C PRO A 186 6.40 -5.76 -9.59
N GLN A 187 6.11 -6.81 -8.83
CA GLN A 187 6.46 -8.20 -9.09
C GLN A 187 5.21 -9.08 -9.01
N SER A 188 5.01 -9.92 -10.04
CA SER A 188 3.88 -10.84 -10.08
C SER A 188 4.21 -12.12 -9.32
N LEU A 189 3.54 -12.36 -8.20
CA LEU A 189 3.67 -13.60 -7.42
C LEU A 189 2.90 -14.75 -8.06
N LEU A 190 1.82 -14.44 -8.78
CA LEU A 190 0.94 -15.41 -9.43
C LEU A 190 0.29 -14.77 -10.65
N VAL A 191 0.10 -15.59 -11.70
CA VAL A 191 -0.74 -15.27 -12.85
C VAL A 191 -1.80 -16.35 -12.99
N SER A 192 -3.06 -15.95 -13.14
CA SER A 192 -4.18 -16.86 -13.31
C SER A 192 -5.07 -16.45 -14.49
N THR A 193 -5.66 -17.44 -15.15
CA THR A 193 -6.69 -17.24 -16.19
C THR A 193 -8.10 -17.21 -15.61
N GLU A 194 -8.22 -17.40 -14.30
CA GLU A 194 -9.46 -17.32 -13.54
C GLU A 194 -9.31 -16.24 -12.46
N PRO A 195 -10.42 -15.70 -11.94
CA PRO A 195 -10.35 -14.68 -10.90
C PRO A 195 -9.54 -15.12 -9.69
N ILE A 196 -8.77 -14.17 -9.17
CA ILE A 196 -8.17 -14.20 -7.83
C ILE A 196 -8.58 -12.92 -7.12
N MET A 197 -8.76 -12.99 -5.80
CA MET A 197 -9.30 -11.86 -5.03
C MET A 197 -8.90 -11.91 -3.56
N SER A 198 -9.13 -10.79 -2.89
CA SER A 198 -8.95 -10.54 -1.47
C SER A 198 -7.55 -10.91 -0.98
N PRO A 199 -6.48 -10.34 -1.56
CA PRO A 199 -5.13 -10.54 -1.04
C PRO A 199 -5.00 -9.90 0.34
N VAL A 200 -4.28 -10.55 1.24
CA VAL A 200 -4.05 -10.04 2.60
C VAL A 200 -2.74 -10.58 3.15
N TRP A 201 -1.90 -9.67 3.63
CA TRP A 201 -0.57 -9.95 4.18
C TRP A 201 -0.64 -10.67 5.52
N SER A 202 0.27 -11.63 5.71
CA SER A 202 0.60 -12.13 7.04
C SER A 202 1.23 -11.01 7.89
N PRO A 203 1.14 -11.07 9.22
CA PRO A 203 1.67 -10.00 10.09
C PRO A 203 3.19 -9.82 10.01
N ASP A 204 3.92 -10.86 9.57
CA ASP A 204 5.36 -10.83 9.33
C ASP A 204 5.74 -10.39 7.90
N GLY A 205 4.75 -10.13 7.04
CA GLY A 205 4.95 -9.72 5.65
C GLY A 205 5.49 -10.82 4.72
N ARG A 206 5.63 -12.07 5.17
CA ARG A 206 6.28 -13.14 4.39
C ARG A 206 5.34 -13.92 3.48
N GLN A 207 4.03 -13.82 3.74
CA GLN A 207 2.99 -14.54 3.00
C GLN A 207 1.82 -13.64 2.67
N ILE A 208 1.10 -13.99 1.61
CA ILE A 208 -0.19 -13.41 1.26
C ILE A 208 -1.22 -14.52 1.23
N ALA A 209 -2.33 -14.36 1.94
CA ALA A 209 -3.52 -15.18 1.78
C ALA A 209 -4.40 -14.58 0.68
N TYR A 210 -5.03 -15.41 -0.14
CA TYR A 210 -5.90 -14.95 -1.23
C TYR A 210 -6.90 -16.04 -1.62
N VAL A 211 -7.96 -15.64 -2.33
CA VAL A 211 -8.95 -16.54 -2.92
C VAL A 211 -8.60 -16.80 -4.37
N SER A 212 -8.74 -18.05 -4.80
CA SER A 212 -8.55 -18.49 -6.19
C SER A 212 -9.78 -19.22 -6.72
N PHE A 213 -10.10 -18.98 -8.00
CA PHE A 213 -11.17 -19.66 -8.74
C PHE A 213 -10.63 -20.60 -9.84
N GLU A 214 -9.34 -20.95 -9.81
CA GLU A 214 -8.67 -21.77 -10.85
C GLU A 214 -9.36 -23.11 -11.11
N LYS A 215 -9.99 -23.70 -10.08
CA LYS A 215 -10.76 -24.95 -10.19
C LYS A 215 -12.26 -24.73 -10.39
N LYS A 216 -12.68 -23.55 -10.85
CA LYS A 216 -14.09 -23.16 -11.03
C LYS A 216 -14.92 -23.21 -9.74
N LYS A 217 -14.24 -23.13 -8.61
CA LYS A 217 -14.79 -23.00 -7.26
C LYS A 217 -13.85 -22.12 -6.42
N ALA A 218 -14.38 -21.44 -5.43
CA ALA A 218 -13.60 -20.61 -4.52
C ALA A 218 -12.73 -21.50 -3.62
N GLN A 219 -11.43 -21.21 -3.56
CA GLN A 219 -10.45 -21.88 -2.71
C GLN A 219 -9.54 -20.84 -2.06
N ILE A 220 -9.18 -21.03 -0.80
CA ILE A 220 -8.25 -20.12 -0.11
C ILE A 220 -6.85 -20.72 -0.12
N PHE A 221 -5.87 -19.91 -0.54
CA PHE A 221 -4.46 -20.26 -0.55
C PHE A 221 -3.64 -19.26 0.28
N THR A 222 -2.47 -19.69 0.74
CA THR A 222 -1.36 -18.77 1.03
C THR A 222 -0.28 -18.90 -0.05
N VAL A 223 0.43 -17.81 -0.32
CA VAL A 223 1.61 -17.77 -1.18
C VAL A 223 2.76 -17.09 -0.45
N SER A 224 3.96 -17.68 -0.52
CA SER A 224 5.19 -17.05 -0.02
C SER A 224 5.63 -15.92 -0.95
N VAL A 225 5.90 -14.75 -0.39
CA VAL A 225 6.35 -13.57 -1.15
C VAL A 225 7.76 -13.79 -1.71
N GLU A 226 8.61 -14.49 -0.97
CA GLU A 226 10.00 -14.78 -1.36
C GLU A 226 10.11 -15.88 -2.43
N SER A 227 9.36 -16.97 -2.27
CA SER A 227 9.53 -18.18 -3.09
C SER A 227 8.42 -18.43 -4.11
N GLY A 228 7.30 -17.71 -4.03
CA GLY A 228 6.09 -18.01 -4.81
C GLY A 228 5.41 -19.33 -4.45
N LYS A 229 5.89 -20.06 -3.43
CA LYS A 229 5.32 -21.36 -3.03
C LYS A 229 3.91 -21.17 -2.48
N ARG A 230 2.96 -21.93 -3.03
CA ARG A 230 1.54 -21.92 -2.66
C ARG A 230 1.18 -23.04 -1.69
N ARG A 231 0.26 -22.78 -0.77
CA ARG A 231 -0.36 -23.77 0.12
C ARG A 231 -1.88 -23.61 0.09
N LEU A 232 -2.60 -24.69 -0.21
CA LEU A 232 -4.06 -24.73 -0.10
C LEU A 232 -4.46 -24.75 1.39
N LEU A 233 -5.42 -23.92 1.79
CA LEU A 233 -5.95 -23.87 3.15
C LEU A 233 -7.38 -24.41 3.24
N THR A 234 -8.28 -23.98 2.35
CA THR A 234 -9.68 -24.43 2.37
C THR A 234 -10.22 -24.70 0.97
N ASP A 235 -11.07 -25.71 0.88
CA ASP A 235 -11.68 -26.18 -0.38
C ASP A 235 -13.08 -26.80 -0.15
N PHE A 236 -13.91 -26.13 0.63
CA PHE A 236 -15.27 -26.61 0.90
C PHE A 236 -16.21 -26.30 -0.26
N VAL A 237 -17.33 -27.03 -0.36
CA VAL A 237 -18.40 -26.67 -1.30
C VAL A 237 -19.00 -25.32 -0.89
N GLY A 238 -19.25 -24.45 -1.86
CA GLY A 238 -19.80 -23.11 -1.65
C GLY A 238 -18.73 -22.03 -1.53
N ILE A 239 -19.01 -21.03 -0.70
CA ILE A 239 -18.14 -19.86 -0.49
C ILE A 239 -16.94 -20.26 0.37
N ASN A 240 -15.75 -19.86 -0.09
CA ASN A 240 -14.48 -19.90 0.65
C ASN A 240 -13.76 -18.57 0.39
N ASN A 241 -14.06 -17.54 1.17
CA ASN A 241 -13.64 -16.16 0.88
C ASN A 241 -13.08 -15.43 2.10
N ALA A 242 -12.67 -14.17 1.85
CA ALA A 242 -12.32 -13.17 2.84
C ALA A 242 -11.38 -13.68 3.95
N PRO A 243 -10.16 -14.16 3.59
CA PRO A 243 -9.17 -14.51 4.58
C PRO A 243 -8.77 -13.30 5.43
N ALA A 244 -8.36 -13.52 6.68
CA ALA A 244 -7.76 -12.49 7.53
C ALA A 244 -6.83 -13.11 8.57
N TRP A 245 -5.58 -12.66 8.62
CA TRP A 245 -4.60 -13.17 9.58
C TRP A 245 -4.88 -12.68 10.99
N SER A 246 -4.72 -13.58 11.96
CA SER A 246 -4.55 -13.16 13.36
C SER A 246 -3.26 -12.37 13.51
N PRO A 247 -3.17 -11.39 14.43
CA PRO A 247 -1.97 -10.57 14.61
C PRO A 247 -0.71 -11.36 15.00
N ASP A 248 -0.90 -12.53 15.63
CA ASP A 248 0.19 -13.45 15.99
C ASP A 248 0.60 -14.40 14.85
N GLY A 249 -0.08 -14.35 13.70
CA GLY A 249 0.19 -15.15 12.52
C GLY A 249 -0.15 -16.65 12.65
N ARG A 250 -0.76 -17.09 13.76
CA ARG A 250 -1.03 -18.52 14.01
C ARG A 250 -2.33 -19.01 13.37
N ASN A 251 -3.29 -18.12 13.20
CA ASN A 251 -4.61 -18.45 12.69
C ASN A 251 -4.95 -17.60 11.47
N LEU A 252 -5.83 -18.14 10.62
CA LEU A 252 -6.47 -17.40 9.56
C LEU A 252 -7.99 -17.48 9.76
N ALA A 253 -8.63 -16.33 9.95
CA ALA A 253 -10.08 -16.25 9.83
C ALA A 253 -10.48 -16.36 8.36
N VAL A 254 -11.52 -17.12 8.07
CA VAL A 254 -12.04 -17.37 6.72
C VAL A 254 -13.56 -17.39 6.76
N VAL A 255 -14.19 -17.09 5.62
CA VAL A 255 -15.64 -17.13 5.48
C VAL A 255 -16.04 -18.36 4.68
N LEU A 256 -16.84 -19.23 5.29
CA LEU A 256 -17.32 -20.48 4.67
C LEU A 256 -18.85 -20.55 4.69
N SER A 257 -19.44 -21.02 3.59
CA SER A 257 -20.88 -21.34 3.53
C SER A 257 -21.18 -22.84 3.62
N LYS A 258 -20.22 -23.64 4.12
CA LYS A 258 -20.35 -25.11 4.21
C LYS A 258 -21.52 -25.59 5.09
N GLY A 259 -22.01 -24.73 5.99
CA GLY A 259 -23.16 -24.98 6.87
C GLY A 259 -24.45 -24.28 6.42
N GLY A 260 -24.53 -23.81 5.17
CA GLY A 260 -25.67 -23.03 4.66
C GLY A 260 -25.29 -21.57 4.44
N SER A 261 -25.60 -20.69 5.39
CA SER A 261 -25.24 -19.27 5.30
C SER A 261 -23.75 -19.03 5.57
N PRO A 262 -23.10 -18.02 4.93
CA PRO A 262 -21.72 -17.66 5.20
C PRO A 262 -21.48 -17.32 6.68
N LYS A 263 -20.46 -17.94 7.25
CA LYS A 263 -20.00 -17.72 8.63
C LYS A 263 -18.50 -17.63 8.71
N ILE A 264 -18.04 -17.01 9.78
CA ILE A 264 -16.61 -16.84 10.05
C ILE A 264 -16.10 -18.06 10.81
N TYR A 265 -15.00 -18.61 10.34
CA TYR A 265 -14.27 -19.70 10.96
C TYR A 265 -12.82 -19.26 11.18
N SER A 266 -12.20 -19.71 12.27
CA SER A 266 -10.76 -19.63 12.47
C SER A 266 -10.11 -20.95 12.03
N VAL A 267 -8.98 -20.86 11.33
CA VAL A 267 -8.17 -22.00 10.88
C VAL A 267 -6.79 -21.90 11.52
N ASP A 268 -6.43 -22.88 12.34
CA ASP A 268 -5.07 -23.01 12.87
C ASP A 268 -4.13 -23.46 11.74
N LEU A 269 -3.09 -22.66 11.49
CA LEU A 269 -2.25 -22.86 10.32
C LEU A 269 -1.23 -23.99 10.47
N SER A 270 -1.04 -24.51 11.68
CA SER A 270 -0.11 -25.62 11.97
C SER A 270 -0.80 -26.97 11.85
N SER A 271 -2.01 -27.08 12.39
CA SER A 271 -2.78 -28.32 12.49
C SER A 271 -3.88 -28.45 11.44
N GLY A 272 -4.31 -27.33 10.84
CA GLY A 272 -5.50 -27.27 9.99
C GLY A 272 -6.81 -27.36 10.77
N TYR A 273 -6.76 -27.38 12.11
CA TYR A 273 -7.96 -27.38 12.95
C TYR A 273 -8.81 -26.14 12.68
N MET A 274 -10.12 -26.33 12.61
CA MET A 274 -11.07 -25.27 12.26
C MET A 274 -12.13 -25.10 13.33
N LYS A 275 -12.36 -23.86 13.76
CA LYS A 275 -13.39 -23.49 14.75
C LYS A 275 -14.34 -22.46 14.15
N GLN A 276 -15.64 -22.70 14.23
CA GLN A 276 -16.65 -21.71 13.86
C GLN A 276 -16.71 -20.59 14.92
N LEU A 277 -16.71 -19.33 14.49
CA LEU A 277 -16.72 -18.15 15.36
C LEU A 277 -18.06 -17.44 15.40
N THR A 278 -18.85 -17.48 14.32
CA THR A 278 -20.18 -16.85 14.27
C THR A 278 -21.28 -17.84 13.92
N PHE A 279 -22.51 -17.54 14.34
CA PHE A 279 -23.67 -18.45 14.29
C PHE A 279 -24.95 -17.69 13.88
N GLY A 280 -26.02 -18.42 13.57
CA GLY A 280 -27.32 -17.88 13.12
C GLY A 280 -27.49 -17.85 11.60
N ASP A 281 -28.52 -17.17 11.11
CA ASP A 281 -28.90 -17.23 9.69
C ASP A 281 -28.35 -16.09 8.83
N ALA A 282 -27.97 -14.97 9.45
CA ALA A 282 -27.43 -13.80 8.75
C ALA A 282 -26.10 -14.11 8.06
N ILE A 283 -25.80 -13.44 6.95
CA ILE A 283 -24.47 -13.46 6.34
C ILE A 283 -23.49 -12.75 7.27
N ASP A 284 -22.40 -13.42 7.66
CA ASP A 284 -21.26 -12.82 8.35
C ASP A 284 -20.01 -13.01 7.48
N THR A 285 -19.35 -11.91 7.10
CA THR A 285 -18.24 -11.92 6.15
C THR A 285 -17.22 -10.81 6.43
N GLU A 286 -16.12 -10.80 5.65
CA GLU A 286 -15.08 -9.77 5.69
C GLU A 286 -14.49 -9.54 7.08
N PRO A 287 -14.04 -10.60 7.78
CA PRO A 287 -13.45 -10.48 9.10
C PRO A 287 -12.14 -9.69 9.05
N ARG A 288 -11.85 -8.89 10.08
CA ARG A 288 -10.53 -8.30 10.35
C ARG A 288 -10.28 -8.31 11.84
N TYR A 289 -9.18 -8.93 12.27
CA TYR A 289 -8.78 -8.94 13.68
C TYR A 289 -8.46 -7.54 14.17
N SER A 290 -8.73 -7.27 15.46
CA SER A 290 -8.14 -6.13 16.14
C SER A 290 -6.61 -6.30 16.26
N PRO A 291 -5.84 -5.20 16.22
CA PRO A 291 -4.39 -5.23 16.41
C PRO A 291 -3.93 -5.99 17.67
N ASP A 292 -4.71 -5.94 18.76
CA ASP A 292 -4.42 -6.65 20.00
C ASP A 292 -4.86 -8.13 20.02
N GLY A 293 -5.52 -8.61 18.96
CA GLY A 293 -6.00 -9.98 18.82
C GLY A 293 -7.18 -10.36 19.71
N LYS A 294 -7.78 -9.42 20.44
CA LYS A 294 -8.88 -9.71 21.39
C LYS A 294 -10.26 -9.67 20.75
N SER A 295 -10.39 -9.08 19.58
CA SER A 295 -11.66 -8.94 18.89
C SER A 295 -11.50 -9.00 17.37
N MET A 296 -12.62 -8.93 16.67
CA MET A 296 -12.68 -8.93 15.21
C MET A 296 -13.82 -8.05 14.74
N LEU A 297 -13.57 -7.16 13.78
CA LEU A 297 -14.63 -6.52 13.00
C LEU A 297 -15.07 -7.44 11.88
N PHE A 298 -16.35 -7.39 11.53
CA PHE A 298 -16.88 -8.11 10.38
C PHE A 298 -18.15 -7.44 9.85
N THR A 299 -18.44 -7.68 8.58
CA THR A 299 -19.66 -7.22 7.92
C THR A 299 -20.78 -8.22 8.16
N SER A 300 -21.95 -7.75 8.61
CA SER A 300 -23.13 -8.61 8.80
C SER A 300 -24.43 -7.96 8.33
N GLY A 301 -25.28 -8.77 7.71
CA GLY A 301 -26.64 -8.39 7.30
C GLY A 301 -27.71 -8.58 8.38
N ARG A 302 -27.33 -8.93 9.62
CA ARG A 302 -28.30 -9.28 10.68
C ARG A 302 -29.24 -8.14 11.10
N GLY A 303 -28.90 -6.90 10.75
CA GLY A 303 -29.72 -5.71 10.99
C GLY A 303 -30.53 -5.24 9.77
N GLY A 304 -30.62 -6.05 8.71
CA GLY A 304 -31.27 -5.71 7.44
C GLY A 304 -30.25 -5.38 6.35
N SER A 305 -29.57 -4.24 6.44
CA SER A 305 -28.48 -3.89 5.52
C SER A 305 -27.10 -4.31 6.08
N PRO A 306 -26.07 -4.46 5.21
CA PRO A 306 -24.70 -4.72 5.65
C PRO A 306 -24.17 -3.60 6.54
N GLN A 307 -23.74 -4.00 7.73
CA GLN A 307 -23.22 -3.11 8.77
C GLN A 307 -22.02 -3.77 9.45
N ILE A 308 -21.21 -2.98 10.14
CA ILE A 308 -20.04 -3.46 10.86
C ILE A 308 -20.43 -3.89 12.26
N TYR A 309 -19.96 -5.07 12.65
CA TYR A 309 -20.10 -5.65 13.96
C TYR A 309 -18.73 -6.00 14.52
N ARG A 310 -18.59 -5.98 15.85
CA ARG A 310 -17.42 -6.45 16.57
C ARG A 310 -17.77 -7.75 17.30
N LEU A 311 -16.97 -8.79 17.06
CA LEU A 311 -16.96 -10.04 17.81
C LEU A 311 -15.81 -9.99 18.82
N SER A 312 -16.12 -10.15 20.10
CA SER A 312 -15.13 -10.40 21.14
C SER A 312 -14.66 -11.86 21.07
N LEU A 313 -13.35 -12.07 20.97
CA LEU A 313 -12.75 -13.41 20.94
C LEU A 313 -12.52 -13.97 22.35
N VAL A 314 -12.75 -13.15 23.39
CA VAL A 314 -12.63 -13.53 24.80
C VAL A 314 -13.90 -14.25 25.29
N ASP A 315 -15.07 -13.69 24.99
CA ASP A 315 -16.36 -14.14 25.52
C ASP A 315 -17.41 -14.45 24.44
N GLY A 316 -17.11 -14.20 23.16
CA GLY A 316 -18.03 -14.43 22.04
C GLY A 316 -19.11 -13.37 21.87
N ARG A 317 -19.08 -12.28 22.64
CA ARG A 317 -20.08 -11.20 22.54
C ARG A 317 -19.98 -10.50 21.18
N ILE A 318 -21.14 -10.27 20.55
CA ILE A 318 -21.25 -9.51 19.31
C ILE A 318 -21.98 -8.20 19.56
N GLU A 319 -21.42 -7.10 19.07
CA GLU A 319 -22.02 -5.77 19.14
C GLU A 319 -21.95 -5.05 17.78
N ARG A 320 -22.93 -4.21 17.50
CA ARG A 320 -22.98 -3.41 16.27
C ARG A 320 -22.16 -2.14 16.44
N MET A 321 -21.32 -1.81 15.45
CA MET A 321 -20.40 -0.67 15.50
C MET A 321 -20.88 0.52 14.66
N THR A 322 -21.60 0.28 13.56
CA THR A 322 -22.03 1.34 12.62
C THR A 322 -23.55 1.51 12.62
N TYR A 323 -24.00 2.76 12.68
CA TYR A 323 -25.42 3.13 12.66
C TYR A 323 -25.75 4.18 11.60
N ASP A 324 -24.74 4.84 11.06
CA ASP A 324 -24.84 5.81 9.97
C ASP A 324 -24.65 5.12 8.60
N GLY A 325 -25.31 5.65 7.58
CA GLY A 325 -25.33 5.08 6.23
C GLY A 325 -26.14 3.80 6.08
N ASN A 326 -26.48 3.48 4.82
CA ASN A 326 -27.30 2.31 4.51
C ASN A 326 -26.48 1.07 4.12
N TYR A 327 -25.15 1.18 4.03
CA TYR A 327 -24.24 0.08 3.75
C TYR A 327 -22.85 0.40 4.29
N ASN A 328 -22.32 -0.46 5.15
CA ASN A 328 -20.96 -0.37 5.68
C ASN A 328 -20.30 -1.76 5.62
N ALA A 329 -19.10 -1.84 5.06
CA ALA A 329 -18.42 -3.12 4.80
C ALA A 329 -16.89 -2.99 4.85
N ARG A 330 -16.18 -4.12 4.79
CA ARG A 330 -14.70 -4.19 4.69
C ARG A 330 -13.96 -3.34 5.73
N ALA A 331 -14.45 -3.32 6.96
CA ALA A 331 -13.89 -2.48 8.02
C ALA A 331 -12.60 -3.05 8.63
N SER A 332 -11.69 -2.16 9.03
CA SER A 332 -10.52 -2.49 9.83
C SER A 332 -10.21 -1.40 10.85
N PHE A 333 -9.60 -1.77 11.96
CA PHE A 333 -9.09 -0.81 12.93
C PHE A 333 -7.84 -0.09 12.40
N THR A 334 -7.63 1.15 12.83
CA THR A 334 -6.29 1.71 12.85
C THR A 334 -5.40 0.93 13.82
N PRO A 335 -4.05 0.89 13.62
CA PRO A 335 -3.14 0.16 14.50
C PRO A 335 -3.25 0.52 15.99
N ASP A 336 -3.57 1.77 16.29
CA ASP A 336 -3.79 2.29 17.65
C ASP A 336 -5.19 1.99 18.23
N GLN A 337 -6.06 1.34 17.44
CA GLN A 337 -7.45 1.01 17.77
C GLN A 337 -8.33 2.20 18.13
N LYS A 338 -7.99 3.42 17.69
CA LYS A 338 -8.84 4.60 17.95
C LYS A 338 -9.91 4.80 16.89
N HIS A 339 -9.67 4.33 15.67
CA HIS A 339 -10.59 4.52 14.56
C HIS A 339 -10.90 3.21 13.85
N ILE A 340 -12.03 3.21 13.14
CA ILE A 340 -12.45 2.19 12.19
C ILE A 340 -12.51 2.85 10.82
N VAL A 341 -11.78 2.28 9.86
CA VAL A 341 -11.83 2.65 8.44
C VAL A 341 -12.60 1.58 7.69
N MET A 342 -13.50 1.98 6.80
CA MET A 342 -14.42 1.08 6.12
C MET A 342 -14.87 1.61 4.76
N MET A 343 -15.45 0.73 3.96
CA MET A 343 -16.28 1.14 2.83
C MET A 343 -17.63 1.60 3.37
N HIS A 344 -18.06 2.79 2.98
CA HIS A 344 -19.27 3.45 3.46
C HIS A 344 -20.14 3.92 2.29
N ARG A 345 -21.46 3.81 2.46
CA ARG A 345 -22.44 4.42 1.57
C ARG A 345 -23.44 5.25 2.35
N GLY A 346 -23.33 6.55 2.18
CA GLY A 346 -24.20 7.56 2.79
C GLY A 346 -25.49 7.78 2.00
N GLU A 347 -26.10 8.95 2.21
CA GLU A 347 -27.35 9.35 1.58
C GLU A 347 -27.25 9.56 0.07
N ASP A 348 -26.09 10.02 -0.40
CA ASP A 348 -25.79 10.26 -1.82
C ASP A 348 -25.67 8.97 -2.65
N ARG A 349 -25.72 7.81 -1.99
CA ARG A 349 -25.61 6.46 -2.55
C ARG A 349 -24.27 6.17 -3.23
N SER A 350 -23.27 7.01 -3.04
CA SER A 350 -21.90 6.82 -3.50
C SER A 350 -21.13 5.91 -2.54
N PHE A 351 -20.31 5.01 -3.06
CA PHE A 351 -19.40 4.24 -2.23
C PHE A 351 -18.10 5.00 -2.04
N ASN A 352 -17.85 5.44 -0.81
CA ASN A 352 -16.62 6.12 -0.40
C ASN A 352 -15.88 5.33 0.69
N ILE A 353 -14.69 5.79 1.04
CA ILE A 353 -13.97 5.33 2.23
C ILE A 353 -14.39 6.23 3.40
N GLY A 354 -14.95 5.62 4.44
CA GLY A 354 -15.37 6.30 5.66
C GLY A 354 -14.48 5.98 6.85
N ILE A 355 -14.46 6.88 7.83
CA ILE A 355 -13.82 6.72 9.13
C ILE A 355 -14.78 7.06 10.27
N GLN A 356 -14.69 6.34 11.38
CA GLN A 356 -15.32 6.71 12.65
C GLN A 356 -14.41 6.39 13.84
N ASN A 357 -14.65 6.99 14.99
CA ASN A 357 -14.02 6.54 16.23
C ASN A 357 -14.55 5.15 16.63
N THR A 358 -13.74 4.39 17.36
CA THR A 358 -14.14 3.07 17.88
C THR A 358 -15.20 3.12 18.97
N ASP A 359 -15.42 4.29 19.57
CA ASP A 359 -16.48 4.50 20.54
C ASP A 359 -17.85 4.36 19.86
N ASN A 360 -18.75 3.61 20.52
CA ASN A 360 -20.08 3.33 20.01
C ASN A 360 -20.84 4.66 19.76
N ASN A 361 -21.55 4.76 18.63
CA ASN A 361 -22.35 5.92 18.17
C ASN A 361 -21.58 7.13 17.60
N SER A 362 -20.34 6.94 17.16
CA SER A 362 -19.62 7.97 16.41
C SER A 362 -20.20 8.14 14.99
N GLN A 363 -20.32 9.38 14.51
CA GLN A 363 -20.72 9.67 13.13
C GLN A 363 -19.62 9.20 12.17
N ILE A 364 -20.01 8.70 11.00
CA ILE A 364 -19.06 8.32 9.95
C ILE A 364 -18.69 9.58 9.16
N SER A 365 -17.40 9.87 9.10
CA SER A 365 -16.85 10.94 8.27
C SER A 365 -16.29 10.35 6.97
N PRO A 366 -16.66 10.85 5.78
CA PRO A 366 -16.05 10.41 4.54
C PRO A 366 -14.60 10.92 4.45
N LEU A 367 -13.66 10.04 4.12
CA LEU A 367 -12.28 10.37 3.74
C LEU A 367 -12.17 10.67 2.25
N THR A 368 -13.05 10.07 1.44
CA THR A 368 -13.06 10.23 -0.01
C THR A 368 -14.47 10.58 -0.51
N SER A 369 -14.56 11.02 -1.77
CA SER A 369 -15.81 11.48 -2.38
C SER A 369 -16.11 10.84 -3.75
N SER A 370 -15.28 9.91 -4.20
CA SER A 370 -15.51 9.22 -5.48
C SER A 370 -16.67 8.22 -5.34
N PRO A 371 -17.46 7.99 -6.39
CA PRO A 371 -18.67 7.16 -6.31
C PRO A 371 -18.41 5.66 -6.25
N ALA A 372 -17.17 5.21 -6.45
CA ALA A 372 -16.82 3.80 -6.63
C ALA A 372 -15.52 3.42 -5.90
N ASP A 373 -15.34 3.96 -4.69
CA ASP A 373 -14.21 3.60 -3.84
C ASP A 373 -14.48 2.29 -3.11
N GLU A 374 -13.47 1.43 -3.05
CA GLU A 374 -13.58 0.12 -2.45
C GLU A 374 -12.27 -0.35 -1.81
N SER A 375 -12.41 -1.41 -0.99
CA SER A 375 -11.27 -2.18 -0.47
C SER A 375 -10.23 -1.36 0.29
N PRO A 376 -10.62 -0.60 1.34
CA PRO A 376 -9.65 0.16 2.11
C PRO A 376 -8.67 -0.75 2.87
N SER A 377 -7.41 -0.34 2.89
CA SER A 377 -6.34 -0.96 3.65
C SER A 377 -5.52 0.11 4.36
N VAL A 378 -5.57 0.08 5.69
CA VAL A 378 -4.84 1.02 6.55
C VAL A 378 -3.34 0.68 6.57
N ALA A 379 -2.50 1.70 6.42
CA ALA A 379 -1.05 1.58 6.54
C ALA A 379 -0.63 1.24 7.99
N PRO A 380 0.54 0.61 8.22
CA PRO A 380 0.91 0.14 9.56
C PRO A 380 1.22 1.26 10.57
N ASN A 381 1.39 2.51 10.12
CA ASN A 381 1.45 3.69 11.01
C ASN A 381 0.07 4.31 11.32
N GLY A 382 -1.00 3.86 10.66
CA GLY A 382 -2.36 4.38 10.84
C GLY A 382 -2.63 5.75 10.20
N ARG A 383 -1.68 6.31 9.43
CA ARG A 383 -1.79 7.66 8.86
C ARG A 383 -2.37 7.70 7.46
N LEU A 384 -2.30 6.60 6.74
CA LEU A 384 -2.68 6.50 5.33
C LEU A 384 -3.61 5.32 5.10
N VAL A 385 -4.50 5.45 4.13
CA VAL A 385 -5.43 4.41 3.68
C VAL A 385 -5.25 4.23 2.18
N LEU A 386 -4.84 3.03 1.78
CA LEU A 386 -4.81 2.59 0.39
C LEU A 386 -6.18 2.05 0.01
N TYR A 387 -6.66 2.38 -1.18
CA TYR A 387 -7.95 1.93 -1.70
C TYR A 387 -7.91 1.83 -3.23
N ALA A 388 -8.89 1.12 -3.79
CA ALA A 388 -9.14 1.11 -5.23
C ALA A 388 -10.29 2.06 -5.56
N THR A 389 -10.19 2.74 -6.70
CA THR A 389 -11.22 3.64 -7.23
C THR A 389 -11.30 3.52 -8.75
N ARG A 390 -12.27 4.17 -9.39
CA ARG A 390 -12.42 4.16 -10.85
C ARG A 390 -12.25 5.55 -11.46
N ILE A 391 -11.41 5.62 -12.49
CA ILE A 391 -11.21 6.83 -13.30
C ILE A 391 -11.31 6.44 -14.77
N ASN A 392 -12.19 7.10 -15.52
CA ASN A 392 -12.45 6.80 -16.94
C ASN A 392 -12.68 5.29 -17.19
N ASP A 393 -13.52 4.68 -16.34
CA ASP A 393 -13.86 3.25 -16.33
C ASP A 393 -12.67 2.27 -16.12
N LYS A 394 -11.53 2.76 -15.64
CA LYS A 394 -10.39 1.94 -15.22
C LYS A 394 -10.22 1.99 -13.71
N GLY A 395 -10.07 0.83 -13.08
CA GLY A 395 -9.63 0.75 -11.69
C GLY A 395 -8.22 1.26 -11.57
N VAL A 396 -8.00 2.08 -10.55
CA VAL A 396 -6.71 2.68 -10.18
C VAL A 396 -6.54 2.57 -8.66
N LEU A 397 -5.29 2.49 -8.21
CA LEU A 397 -4.99 2.56 -6.78
C LEU A 397 -4.79 4.02 -6.37
N ALA A 398 -5.33 4.36 -5.21
CA ALA A 398 -5.17 5.66 -4.61
C ALA A 398 -4.90 5.52 -3.11
N VAL A 399 -4.28 6.54 -2.55
CA VAL A 399 -3.99 6.65 -1.12
C VAL A 399 -4.59 7.96 -0.63
N VAL A 400 -5.25 7.90 0.52
CA VAL A 400 -5.76 9.09 1.22
C VAL A 400 -5.20 9.13 2.64
N SER A 401 -4.91 10.31 3.16
CA SER A 401 -4.55 10.50 4.56
C SER A 401 -5.74 10.24 5.48
N ILE A 402 -5.48 9.81 6.71
CA ILE A 402 -6.52 9.50 7.70
C ILE A 402 -7.35 10.74 8.12
N ASP A 403 -6.87 11.95 7.80
CA ASP A 403 -7.58 13.22 7.97
C ASP A 403 -8.31 13.71 6.70
N GLY A 404 -8.24 12.94 5.60
CA GLY A 404 -8.91 13.22 4.33
C GLY A 404 -8.33 14.38 3.52
N ARG A 405 -7.18 14.95 3.91
CA ARG A 405 -6.64 16.19 3.30
C ARG A 405 -5.70 15.97 2.13
N THR A 406 -5.03 14.82 2.09
CA THR A 406 -4.04 14.48 1.05
C THR A 406 -4.50 13.22 0.34
N THR A 407 -4.64 13.33 -0.97
CA THR A 407 -4.99 12.20 -1.84
C THR A 407 -3.96 12.06 -2.94
N MET A 408 -3.60 10.82 -3.24
CA MET A 408 -2.55 10.50 -4.20
C MET A 408 -2.97 9.33 -5.06
N ARG A 409 -2.62 9.40 -6.34
CA ARG A 409 -2.80 8.27 -7.26
C ARG A 409 -1.49 7.55 -7.43
N LEU A 410 -1.53 6.23 -7.31
CA LEU A 410 -0.36 5.42 -7.60
C LEU A 410 -0.19 5.25 -9.12
N PRO A 411 1.05 5.06 -9.62
CA PRO A 411 1.31 4.86 -11.04
C PRO A 411 0.41 3.75 -11.65
N ALA A 412 -0.31 4.10 -12.71
CA ALA A 412 -1.21 3.19 -13.39
C ALA A 412 -0.44 2.23 -14.31
N ARG A 413 -0.56 0.92 -14.09
CA ARG A 413 -0.16 -0.10 -15.07
C ARG A 413 -1.26 -0.30 -16.12
N ASN A 414 -0.87 -0.84 -17.27
CA ASN A 414 -1.85 -1.28 -18.28
C ASN A 414 -2.72 -2.41 -17.71
N GLY A 415 -3.97 -2.07 -17.43
CA GLY A 415 -4.99 -2.97 -16.89
C GLY A 415 -5.89 -2.23 -15.90
N ASP A 416 -6.70 -3.02 -15.21
CA ASP A 416 -7.65 -2.59 -14.19
C ASP A 416 -7.15 -3.13 -12.85
N VAL A 417 -6.93 -2.28 -11.85
CA VAL A 417 -6.42 -2.69 -10.52
C VAL A 417 -7.52 -2.66 -9.48
N GLN A 418 -7.51 -3.67 -8.61
CA GLN A 418 -8.56 -3.87 -7.60
C GLN A 418 -8.00 -4.52 -6.33
N GLU A 419 -8.76 -4.40 -5.24
CA GLU A 419 -8.55 -5.08 -3.96
C GLU A 419 -7.11 -4.99 -3.39
N PRO A 420 -6.61 -3.77 -3.14
CA PRO A 420 -5.30 -3.59 -2.58
C PRO A 420 -5.22 -4.00 -1.10
N ALA A 421 -4.01 -4.36 -0.67
CA ALA A 421 -3.65 -4.63 0.71
C ALA A 421 -2.27 -4.06 1.02
N TRP A 422 -2.20 -3.19 2.03
CA TRP A 422 -0.97 -2.64 2.56
C TRP A 422 -0.26 -3.68 3.42
N SER A 423 1.05 -3.84 3.25
CA SER A 423 1.84 -4.75 4.07
C SER A 423 1.95 -4.24 5.52
N PRO A 424 2.24 -5.12 6.49
CA PRO A 424 2.82 -4.68 7.75
C PRO A 424 4.18 -4.01 7.50
N TYR A 425 4.79 -3.50 8.57
CA TYR A 425 6.20 -3.18 8.51
C TYR A 425 7.02 -4.41 8.13
N LEU A 426 7.94 -4.23 7.18
CA LEU A 426 8.87 -5.25 6.75
C LEU A 426 10.16 -5.11 7.58
N GLY A 427 10.76 -6.26 7.92
CA GLY A 427 11.96 -6.36 8.75
C GLY A 427 13.23 -6.61 7.94
#